data_AF-A8IF10-F1
#
_entry.id   AF-A8IF10-F1
#
_cell.length_a   1.000
_cell.length_b   1.000
_cell.length_c   1.000
_cell.angle_alpha   90.00
_cell.angle_beta   90.00
_cell.angle_gamma   90.00
#
_symmetry.space_group_name_H-M   'P 1'
#
loop_
_entity.id
_entity.type
_entity.pdbx_description
1 polymer ?
#
loop_
_entity_poly.entity_id
_entity_poly.type
_entity_poly.pdbx_seq_one_letter_code
_entity_poly.pdbx_strand_id
1 'polypeptide(L)'
;MPKLGKLQKLSTDELVALFIDVSLEMKRADDWLENGAYNRAYDKLDKVMAELQVRSGDGRYALLPLLTHPNIQVRLNAAVATLTLSAVATEAMQGIASLGYCSQAFSAKRMLRAIEEGTWKPT
;
A
#
# COMPACT_ATOMS: atom_id res chain seq x y z
N MET A 1 17.67 -8.15 4.49
CA MET A 1 16.69 -7.65 3.50
C MET A 1 16.65 -8.62 2.31
N PRO A 2 15.47 -9.03 1.81
CA PRO A 2 15.43 -9.90 0.63
C PRO A 2 15.99 -9.13 -0.58
N LYS A 3 16.96 -9.73 -1.28
CA LYS A 3 17.47 -9.22 -2.56
C LYS A 3 16.33 -9.30 -3.58
N LEU A 4 16.22 -8.30 -4.48
CA LEU A 4 15.19 -8.22 -5.53
C LEU A 4 14.98 -9.54 -6.29
N GLY A 5 16.05 -10.30 -6.56
CA GLY A 5 15.97 -11.62 -7.21
C GLY A 5 15.22 -12.72 -6.44
N LYS A 6 14.80 -12.49 -5.17
CA LYS A 6 13.86 -13.37 -4.46
C LYS A 6 12.40 -13.06 -4.81
N LEU A 7 12.06 -11.79 -5.05
CA LEU A 7 10.68 -11.38 -5.36
C LEU A 7 10.25 -11.80 -6.76
N GLN A 8 11.17 -11.76 -7.73
CA GLN A 8 10.96 -12.22 -9.11
C GLN A 8 10.55 -13.69 -9.21
N LYS A 9 10.87 -14.51 -8.20
CA LYS A 9 10.54 -15.93 -8.17
C LYS A 9 9.16 -16.21 -7.58
N LEU A 10 8.55 -15.22 -6.93
CA LEU A 10 7.24 -15.36 -6.30
C LEU A 10 6.15 -15.27 -7.37
N SER A 11 5.09 -16.04 -7.22
CA SER A 11 3.85 -15.85 -7.96
C SER A 11 3.18 -14.53 -7.59
N THR A 12 2.17 -14.11 -8.35
CA THR A 12 1.45 -12.87 -8.05
C THR A 12 0.73 -13.01 -6.71
N ASP A 13 0.13 -14.17 -6.45
CA ASP A 13 -0.55 -14.45 -5.18
C ASP A 13 0.42 -14.45 -4.00
N GLU A 14 1.63 -14.97 -4.17
CA GLU A 14 2.68 -14.91 -3.14
C GLU A 14 3.15 -13.48 -2.87
N LEU A 15 3.21 -12.61 -3.89
CA LEU A 15 3.47 -11.19 -3.68
C LEU A 15 2.32 -10.48 -2.99
N VAL A 16 1.07 -10.82 -3.30
CA VAL A 16 -0.11 -10.29 -2.60
C VAL A 16 -0.10 -10.72 -1.13
N ALA A 17 0.22 -11.98 -0.83
CA ALA A 17 0.37 -12.46 0.54
C ALA A 17 1.47 -11.70 1.28
N LEU A 18 2.65 -11.55 0.66
CA LEU A 18 3.76 -10.78 1.23
C LEU A 18 3.39 -9.30 1.44
N PHE A 19 2.62 -8.71 0.52
CA PHE A 19 2.12 -7.34 0.65
C PHE A 19 1.23 -7.18 1.90
N ILE A 20 0.35 -8.14 2.15
CA ILE A 20 -0.50 -8.17 3.34
C ILE A 20 0.37 -8.28 4.59
N ASP A 21 1.27 -9.26 4.65
CA ASP A 21 2.14 -9.51 5.81
C ASP A 21 2.98 -8.28 6.18
N VAL A 22 3.59 -7.63 5.18
CA VAL A 22 4.39 -6.42 5.39
C VAL A 22 3.53 -5.25 5.83
N SER A 23 2.31 -5.12 5.28
CA SER A 23 1.36 -4.08 5.72
C SER A 23 0.90 -4.29 7.17
N LEU A 24 0.74 -5.55 7.60
CA LEU A 24 0.47 -5.88 9.00
C LEU A 24 1.69 -5.58 9.89
N GLU A 25 2.91 -5.83 9.43
CA GLU A 25 4.16 -5.45 10.12
C GLU A 25 4.23 -3.92 10.30
N MET A 26 3.88 -3.14 9.27
CA MET A 26 3.77 -1.68 9.37
C MET A 26 2.73 -1.26 10.41
N LYS A 27 1.54 -1.86 10.41
CA LYS A 27 0.49 -1.54 11.39
C LYS A 27 0.96 -1.81 12.82
N ARG A 28 1.59 -2.97 13.04
CA ARG A 28 2.20 -3.28 14.34
C ARG A 28 3.23 -2.22 14.71
N ALA A 29 4.17 -1.91 13.82
CA ALA A 29 5.21 -0.93 14.13
C ALA A 29 4.65 0.47 14.46
N ASP A 30 3.58 0.90 13.77
CA ASP A 30 2.85 2.14 14.06
C ASP A 30 2.22 2.11 15.47
N ASP A 31 1.55 1.02 15.84
CA ASP A 31 0.94 0.84 17.17
C ASP A 31 1.95 0.90 18.33
N TRP A 32 3.18 0.47 18.08
CA TRP A 32 4.27 0.47 19.06
C TRP A 32 5.26 1.63 18.90
N LEU A 33 4.99 2.58 18.00
CA LEU A 33 5.86 3.73 17.70
C LEU A 33 7.30 3.32 17.29
N GLU A 34 7.43 2.15 16.67
CA GLU A 34 8.71 1.58 16.23
C GLU A 34 9.08 2.10 14.83
N ASN A 35 9.42 3.39 14.72
CA ASN A 35 9.73 4.05 13.44
C ASN A 35 10.75 3.28 12.57
N GLY A 36 11.79 2.70 13.19
CA GLY A 36 12.79 1.92 12.48
C GLY A 36 12.23 0.62 11.88
N ALA A 37 11.29 -0.03 12.56
CA ALA A 37 10.61 -1.21 12.03
C ALA A 37 9.63 -0.81 10.92
N TYR A 38 8.88 0.27 11.13
CA TYR A 38 7.96 0.83 10.13
C TYR A 38 8.68 1.14 8.81
N ASN A 39 9.80 1.87 8.86
CA ASN A 39 10.56 2.25 7.66
C ASN A 39 11.10 1.02 6.92
N ARG A 40 11.63 0.01 7.65
CA ARG A 40 12.08 -1.23 7.02
C ARG A 40 10.95 -2.02 6.37
N ALA A 41 9.75 -2.00 6.97
CA ALA A 41 8.58 -2.65 6.40
C ALA A 41 8.09 -1.88 5.16
N TYR A 42 8.05 -0.55 5.21
CA TYR A 42 7.76 0.31 4.06
C TYR A 42 8.71 0.03 2.89
N ASP A 43 10.03 -0.04 3.11
CA ASP A 43 11.01 -0.37 2.07
C ASP A 43 10.80 -1.75 1.44
N LYS A 44 10.26 -2.72 2.20
CA LYS A 44 9.91 -4.04 1.66
C LYS A 44 8.64 -3.94 0.81
N LEU A 45 7.63 -3.21 1.29
CA LEU A 45 6.36 -3.01 0.61
C LEU A 45 6.58 -2.34 -0.75
N ASP A 46 7.43 -1.30 -0.79
CA ASP A 46 7.79 -0.58 -2.00
C ASP A 46 8.39 -1.51 -3.06
N LYS A 47 9.28 -2.42 -2.66
CA LYS A 47 9.86 -3.44 -3.56
C LYS A 47 8.83 -4.44 -4.06
N VAL A 48 7.84 -4.81 -3.23
CA VAL A 48 6.74 -5.68 -3.65
C VAL A 48 5.86 -4.99 -4.67
N MET A 49 5.53 -3.70 -4.47
CA MET A 49 4.75 -2.91 -5.42
C MET A 49 5.48 -2.73 -6.74
N ALA A 50 6.78 -2.42 -6.70
CA ALA A 50 7.62 -2.30 -7.90
C ALA A 50 7.68 -3.62 -8.68
N GLU A 51 7.83 -4.76 -8.00
CA GLU A 51 7.81 -6.07 -8.64
C GLU A 51 6.44 -6.39 -9.24
N LEU A 52 5.33 -6.06 -8.57
CA LEU A 52 3.99 -6.23 -9.13
C LEU A 52 3.79 -5.36 -10.38
N GLN A 53 4.23 -4.11 -10.33
CA GLN A 53 4.07 -3.14 -11.42
C GLN A 53 4.73 -3.60 -12.72
N VAL A 54 5.91 -4.23 -12.65
CA VAL A 54 6.64 -4.69 -13.85
C VAL A 54 6.09 -6.00 -14.44
N ARG A 55 5.11 -6.63 -13.80
CA ARG A 55 4.46 -7.83 -14.36
C ARG A 55 3.62 -7.46 -15.58
N SER A 56 3.45 -8.44 -16.47
CA SER A 56 2.60 -8.30 -17.64
C SER A 56 1.19 -7.89 -17.21
N GLY A 57 0.71 -6.76 -17.76
CA GLY A 57 -0.62 -6.21 -17.45
C GLY A 57 -0.72 -5.43 -16.14
N ASP A 58 0.41 -5.06 -15.50
CA ASP A 58 0.48 -4.43 -14.17
C ASP A 58 -0.15 -5.31 -13.08
N GLY A 59 0.69 -6.07 -12.38
CA GLY A 59 0.25 -6.99 -11.33
C GLY A 59 -0.41 -6.29 -10.12
N ARG A 60 -0.33 -4.95 -10.00
CA ARG A 60 -0.97 -4.22 -8.90
C ARG A 60 -2.50 -4.32 -8.95
N TYR A 61 -3.10 -4.67 -10.10
CA TYR A 61 -4.55 -4.99 -10.17
C TYR A 61 -4.96 -6.09 -9.18
N ALA A 62 -4.07 -7.02 -8.84
CA ALA A 62 -4.31 -8.07 -7.85
C ALA A 62 -4.50 -7.53 -6.41
N LEU A 63 -4.17 -6.26 -6.15
CA LEU A 63 -4.34 -5.60 -4.85
C LEU A 63 -5.73 -4.97 -4.69
N LEU A 64 -6.52 -4.80 -5.75
CA LEU A 64 -7.85 -4.20 -5.68
C LEU A 64 -8.81 -4.89 -4.69
N PRO A 65 -8.83 -6.23 -4.55
CA PRO A 65 -9.66 -6.88 -3.54
C PRO A 65 -9.30 -6.49 -2.10
N LEU A 66 -8.06 -6.02 -1.86
CA LEU A 66 -7.61 -5.63 -0.53
C LEU A 66 -8.14 -4.27 -0.07
N LEU A 67 -8.82 -3.51 -0.93
CA LEU A 67 -9.47 -2.25 -0.55
C LEU A 67 -10.56 -2.43 0.53
N THR A 68 -11.09 -3.65 0.68
CA THR A 68 -12.08 -4.02 1.70
C THR A 68 -11.49 -4.83 2.86
N HIS A 69 -10.16 -5.00 2.93
CA HIS A 69 -9.50 -5.79 3.96
C HIS A 69 -9.76 -5.23 5.38
N PRO A 70 -9.94 -6.07 6.42
CA PRO A 70 -10.28 -5.58 7.77
C PRO A 70 -9.20 -4.66 8.36
N ASN A 71 -7.93 -4.92 8.07
CA ASN A 71 -6.82 -4.09 8.55
C ASN A 71 -6.71 -2.79 7.74
N ILE A 72 -6.71 -1.65 8.44
CA ILE A 72 -6.67 -0.31 7.84
C ILE A 72 -5.35 0.00 7.10
N GLN A 73 -4.21 -0.50 7.58
CA GLN A 73 -2.92 -0.27 6.91
C GLN A 73 -2.86 -1.04 5.58
N VAL A 74 -3.39 -2.27 5.55
CA VAL A 74 -3.52 -3.05 4.31
C VAL A 74 -4.39 -2.30 3.31
N ARG A 75 -5.55 -1.78 3.73
CA ARG A 75 -6.43 -0.98 2.87
C ARG A 75 -5.76 0.28 2.34
N LEU A 76 -5.08 1.04 3.20
CA LEU A 76 -4.36 2.25 2.82
C LEU A 76 -3.29 1.95 1.78
N ASN A 77 -2.45 0.96 2.04
CA ASN A 77 -1.38 0.58 1.14
C ASN A 77 -1.94 0.11 -0.22
N ALA A 78 -3.01 -0.71 -0.21
CA ALA A 78 -3.65 -1.17 -1.43
C ALA A 78 -4.26 -0.02 -2.24
N ALA A 79 -4.90 0.93 -1.57
CA ALA A 79 -5.44 2.13 -2.20
C ALA A 79 -4.32 2.94 -2.85
N VAL A 80 -3.23 3.24 -2.14
CA VAL A 80 -2.06 3.95 -2.70
C VAL A 80 -1.51 3.23 -3.93
N ALA A 81 -1.32 1.91 -3.85
CA ALA A 81 -0.76 1.11 -4.94
C ALA A 81 -1.64 1.05 -6.20
N THR A 82 -2.94 1.32 -6.07
CA THR A 82 -3.94 1.16 -7.14
C THR A 82 -4.64 2.46 -7.53
N LEU A 83 -4.20 3.61 -7.00
CA LEU A 83 -4.79 4.95 -7.24
C LEU A 83 -4.91 5.30 -8.73
N THR A 84 -3.94 4.90 -9.56
CA THR A 84 -4.00 5.15 -11.01
C THR A 84 -4.73 4.08 -11.80
N LEU A 85 -5.02 2.94 -11.18
CA LEU A 85 -5.55 1.76 -11.86
C LEU A 85 -7.07 1.66 -11.78
N SER A 86 -7.68 2.25 -10.76
CA SER A 86 -9.13 2.20 -10.54
C SER A 86 -9.65 3.37 -9.72
N ALA A 87 -10.80 3.93 -10.12
CA ALA A 87 -11.52 4.93 -9.34
C ALA A 87 -11.95 4.43 -7.95
N VAL A 88 -12.16 3.12 -7.80
CA VAL A 88 -12.51 2.48 -6.51
C VAL A 88 -11.39 2.67 -5.46
N ALA A 89 -10.12 2.80 -5.90
CA ALA A 89 -9.02 3.09 -5.01
C ALA A 89 -9.14 4.50 -4.39
N THR A 90 -9.60 5.48 -5.17
CA THR A 90 -9.87 6.84 -4.69
C THR A 90 -11.02 6.85 -3.68
N GLU A 91 -12.11 6.13 -3.94
CA GLU A 91 -13.23 5.98 -3.00
C GLU A 91 -12.79 5.32 -1.69
N ALA A 92 -11.99 4.25 -1.77
CA ALA A 92 -11.42 3.61 -0.59
C ALA A 92 -10.51 4.57 0.19
N MET A 93 -9.71 5.38 -0.49
CA MET A 93 -8.86 6.42 0.12
C MET A 93 -9.71 7.46 0.87
N GLN A 94 -10.80 7.92 0.27
CA GLN A 94 -11.76 8.84 0.91
C GLN A 94 -12.42 8.21 2.14
N GLY A 95 -12.79 6.93 2.05
CA GLY A 95 -13.33 6.17 3.18
C GLY A 95 -12.35 6.03 4.35
N ILE A 96 -11.05 5.89 4.07
CA ILE A 96 -10.01 5.88 5.11
C ILE A 96 -9.82 7.28 5.70
N ALA A 97 -9.76 8.29 4.84
CA ALA A 97 -9.59 9.69 5.25
C ALA A 97 -10.71 10.17 6.20
N SER A 98 -11.96 9.74 5.98
CA SER A 98 -13.10 10.16 6.80
C SER A 98 -13.04 9.68 8.25
N LEU A 99 -12.27 8.62 8.57
CA LEU A 99 -12.14 8.10 9.93
C LEU A 99 -11.50 9.12 10.90
N GLY A 100 -10.53 9.90 10.44
CA GLY A 100 -9.99 11.08 11.14
C GLY A 100 -9.17 10.86 12.42
N TYR A 101 -9.25 9.70 13.09
CA TYR A 101 -8.62 9.48 14.41
C TYR A 101 -7.27 8.74 14.37
N CYS A 102 -6.85 8.22 13.22
CA CYS A 102 -5.64 7.38 13.08
C CYS A 102 -4.62 7.96 12.09
N SER A 103 -3.37 7.51 12.21
CA SER A 103 -2.26 7.90 11.33
C SER A 103 -2.58 7.59 9.85
N GLN A 104 -3.27 6.48 9.58
CA GLN A 104 -3.66 6.08 8.22
C GLN A 104 -4.68 7.05 7.62
N ALA A 105 -5.65 7.53 8.41
CA ALA A 105 -6.60 8.56 7.96
C ALA A 105 -5.91 9.87 7.61
N PHE A 106 -4.91 10.27 8.41
CA PHE A 106 -4.10 11.45 8.12
C PHE A 106 -3.28 11.29 6.83
N SER A 107 -2.65 10.14 6.64
CA SER A 107 -1.93 9.80 5.40
C SER A 107 -2.85 9.84 4.18
N ALA A 108 -4.04 9.26 4.27
CA ALA A 108 -5.03 9.28 3.21
C ALA A 108 -5.47 10.72 2.84
N LYS A 109 -5.78 11.56 3.84
CA LYS A 109 -6.11 12.99 3.62
C LYS A 109 -4.99 13.72 2.90
N ARG A 110 -3.74 13.51 3.33
CA ARG A 110 -2.57 14.15 2.69
C ARG A 110 -2.40 13.71 1.25
N MET A 111 -2.61 12.43 0.95
CA MET A 111 -2.53 11.91 -0.41
C MET A 111 -3.62 12.51 -1.31
N LEU A 112 -4.87 12.53 -0.85
CA LEU A 112 -5.98 13.13 -1.59
C LEU A 112 -5.74 14.61 -1.89
N ARG A 113 -5.25 15.36 -0.91
CA ARG A 113 -4.87 16.76 -1.10
C ARG A 113 -3.76 16.92 -2.13
N ALA A 114 -2.73 16.07 -2.09
CA ALA A 114 -1.63 16.11 -3.07
C ALA A 114 -2.10 15.79 -4.50
N ILE A 115 -3.12 14.94 -4.65
CA ILE A 115 -3.79 14.68 -5.92
C ILE A 115 -4.56 15.92 -6.39
N GLU A 116 -5.35 16.55 -5.52
CA GLU A 116 -6.12 17.77 -5.83
C GLU A 116 -5.21 18.94 -6.22
N GLU A 117 -4.09 19.11 -5.52
CA GLU A 117 -3.09 20.15 -5.80
C GLU A 117 -2.21 19.82 -7.02
N GLY A 118 -2.35 18.62 -7.62
CA GLY A 118 -1.52 18.17 -8.74
C GLY A 118 -0.03 17.99 -8.40
N THR A 119 0.31 17.91 -7.11
CA THR A 119 1.69 17.74 -6.63
C THR A 119 2.11 16.29 -6.55
N TRP A 120 1.13 15.37 -6.48
CA TRP A 120 1.39 13.94 -6.53
C TRP A 120 1.60 13.46 -7.96
N LYS A 121 2.66 12.67 -8.18
CA LYS A 121 2.96 12.01 -9.44
C LYS A 121 2.85 10.50 -9.24
N PRO A 122 2.07 9.79 -10.06
CA PRO A 122 2.11 8.34 -10.09
C PRO A 122 3.52 7.83 -10.38
N THR A 123 3.93 6.81 -9.66
CA THR A 123 5.12 5.99 -9.96
C THR A 123 4.74 4.69 -10.64
#